data_AF-A0A3D5YER0-F1
#
_entry.id   AF-A0A3D5YER0-F1
#
_cell.length_a   1.000
_cell.length_b   1.000
_cell.length_c   1.000
_cell.angle_alpha   90.00
_cell.angle_beta   90.00
_cell.angle_gamma   90.00
#
_symmetry.space_group_name_H-M   'P 1'
#
loop_
_entity.id
_entity.type
_entity.pdbx_description
1 polymer ?
#
loop_
_entity_poly.entity_id
_entity_poly.type
_entity_poly.pdbx_seq_one_letter_code
_entity_poly.pdbx_strand_id
1 'polypeptide(L)'
;MVGNPQELIPSLVREHSIGQVYTNKSYDTYGIGRDLRVRLALREMGVHMHVENDYLLVAPEVLKPYQIFSPYSKAWEKVVISDTYQLPRDKVALLFPSRDIAQLTQKSLDQLPSSHPYRKFQDPLKILKKFDFKNYDEKRNMLGAGGTSKISPYLRFGVISSRQLYHFAHQANNQTFIKELARREFRYQLSYHFPEVLVQSFQAKRRGIPRDNDNKLFEAFCQGKT
;
A
#
# COMPACT_ATOMS: atom_id res chain seq x y z
N MET A 1 -12.39 1.13 -20.15
CA MET A 1 -12.70 -0.30 -20.38
C MET A 1 -12.51 -0.99 -19.04
N VAL A 2 -13.27 -2.04 -18.75
CA VAL A 2 -13.09 -2.87 -17.54
C VAL A 2 -12.86 -4.30 -18.02
N GLY A 3 -11.78 -4.95 -17.58
CA GLY A 3 -11.41 -6.27 -18.07
C GLY A 3 -9.98 -6.68 -17.69
N ASN A 4 -9.47 -7.71 -18.35
CA ASN A 4 -8.16 -8.28 -18.08
C ASN A 4 -7.03 -7.32 -18.55
N PRO A 5 -6.15 -6.85 -17.64
CA PRO A 5 -5.07 -5.92 -18.00
C PRO A 5 -4.08 -6.52 -19.01
N GLN A 6 -3.95 -7.85 -19.06
CA GLN A 6 -3.05 -8.54 -20.00
C GLN A 6 -3.52 -8.45 -21.46
N GLU A 7 -4.81 -8.18 -21.68
CA GLU A 7 -5.40 -7.99 -23.00
C GLU A 7 -5.57 -6.50 -23.30
N LEU A 8 -6.09 -5.76 -22.32
CA LEU A 8 -6.43 -4.35 -22.48
C LEU A 8 -5.20 -3.46 -22.69
N ILE A 9 -4.10 -3.69 -21.96
CA ILE A 9 -2.91 -2.86 -22.08
C ILE A 9 -2.26 -3.04 -23.47
N PRO A 10 -1.99 -4.26 -23.97
CA PRO A 10 -1.53 -4.46 -25.35
C PRO A 10 -2.49 -3.90 -26.41
N SER A 11 -3.81 -3.96 -26.18
CA SER A 11 -4.79 -3.34 -27.08
C SER A 11 -4.61 -1.83 -27.17
N LEU A 12 -4.51 -1.14 -26.02
CA LEU A 12 -4.27 0.30 -25.96
C LEU A 12 -2.95 0.71 -26.61
N VAL A 13 -1.92 -0.12 -26.44
CA VAL A 13 -0.62 0.12 -27.07
C VAL A 13 -0.72 0.10 -28.59
N ARG A 14 -1.46 -0.84 -29.18
CA ARG A 14 -1.72 -0.87 -30.64
C ARG A 14 -2.56 0.31 -31.09
N GLU A 15 -3.67 0.57 -30.41
CA GLU A 15 -4.64 1.61 -30.77
C GLU A 15 -4.01 3.01 -30.81
N HIS A 16 -3.13 3.30 -29.86
CA HIS A 16 -2.55 4.63 -29.70
C HIS A 16 -1.06 4.71 -30.07
N SER A 17 -0.48 3.66 -30.67
CA SER A 17 0.94 3.61 -31.04
C SER A 17 1.89 3.98 -29.89
N ILE A 18 1.61 3.44 -28.70
CA ILE A 18 2.36 3.77 -27.47
C ILE A 18 3.77 3.15 -27.54
N GLY A 19 4.81 3.97 -27.43
CA GLY A 19 6.20 3.49 -27.48
C GLY A 19 6.75 2.94 -26.16
N GLN A 20 6.17 3.33 -25.02
CA GLN A 20 6.66 2.95 -23.69
C GLN A 20 5.50 2.86 -22.68
N VAL A 21 5.58 1.92 -21.76
CA VAL A 21 4.63 1.77 -20.64
C VAL A 21 5.36 1.95 -19.32
N TYR A 22 4.84 2.76 -18.41
CA TYR A 22 5.38 2.97 -17.08
C TYR A 22 4.38 2.51 -16.02
N THR A 23 4.86 1.85 -14.97
CA THR A 23 4.04 1.52 -13.80
C THR A 23 4.86 1.48 -12.52
N ASN A 24 4.16 1.49 -11.39
CA ASN A 24 4.76 1.28 -10.08
C ASN A 24 4.73 -0.21 -9.74
N LYS A 25 5.82 -0.68 -9.14
CA LYS A 25 6.00 -2.07 -8.72
C LYS A 25 4.91 -2.51 -7.74
N SER A 26 4.30 -3.66 -7.99
CA SER A 26 3.51 -4.35 -6.98
C SER A 26 4.36 -5.30 -6.13
N TYR A 27 3.93 -5.48 -4.88
CA TYR A 27 4.57 -6.35 -3.89
C TYR A 27 3.68 -7.51 -3.43
N ASP A 28 2.47 -7.64 -3.99
CA ASP A 28 1.61 -8.79 -3.77
C ASP A 28 1.74 -9.82 -4.90
N THR A 29 1.48 -11.09 -4.60
CA THR A 29 1.61 -12.23 -5.53
C THR A 29 0.85 -12.01 -6.84
N TYR A 30 -0.37 -11.48 -6.77
CA TYR A 30 -1.20 -11.25 -7.95
C TYR A 30 -0.61 -10.14 -8.82
N GLY A 31 -0.24 -9.01 -8.21
CA GLY A 31 0.36 -7.88 -8.90
C GLY A 31 1.68 -8.23 -9.60
N ILE A 32 2.56 -8.98 -8.94
CA ILE A 32 3.81 -9.48 -9.53
C ILE A 32 3.52 -10.33 -10.77
N GLY A 33 2.60 -11.30 -10.66
CA GLY A 33 2.23 -12.15 -11.78
C GLY A 33 1.53 -11.41 -12.92
N ARG A 34 0.67 -10.43 -12.58
CA ARG A 34 0.03 -9.53 -13.56
C ARG A 34 1.08 -8.75 -14.34
N ASP A 35 2.00 -8.08 -13.65
CA ASP A 35 2.99 -7.20 -14.27
C ASP A 35 3.96 -7.99 -15.16
N LEU A 36 4.33 -9.21 -14.75
CA LEU A 36 5.13 -10.12 -15.57
C LEU A 36 4.42 -10.47 -16.89
N ARG A 37 3.14 -10.85 -16.83
CA ARG A 37 2.37 -11.23 -18.03
C ARG A 37 2.17 -10.05 -18.98
N VAL A 38 1.86 -8.86 -18.44
CA VAL A 38 1.78 -7.63 -19.25
C VAL A 38 3.12 -7.31 -19.90
N ARG A 39 4.22 -7.37 -19.14
CA ARG A 39 5.57 -7.12 -19.67
C ARG A 39 5.94 -8.06 -20.82
N LEU A 40 5.63 -9.34 -20.70
CA LEU A 40 5.88 -10.32 -21.76
C LEU A 40 5.08 -10.00 -23.03
N ALA A 41 3.79 -9.71 -22.89
CA ALA A 41 2.94 -9.33 -24.03
C ALA A 41 3.44 -8.05 -24.73
N LEU A 42 3.89 -7.05 -23.97
CA LEU A 42 4.43 -5.81 -24.52
C LEU A 42 5.78 -6.01 -25.24
N ARG A 43 6.62 -6.91 -24.71
CA ARG A 43 7.92 -7.23 -25.32
C ARG A 43 7.76 -7.83 -26.72
N GLU A 44 6.76 -8.68 -26.94
CA GLU A 44 6.44 -9.24 -28.26
C GLU A 44 6.06 -8.15 -29.28
N MET A 45 5.55 -7.02 -28.79
CA MET A 45 5.20 -5.86 -29.62
C MET A 45 6.35 -4.85 -29.77
N GLY A 46 7.53 -5.14 -29.24
CA GLY A 46 8.67 -4.21 -29.25
C GLY A 46 8.51 -3.02 -28.30
N VAL A 47 7.57 -3.07 -27.34
CA VAL A 47 7.31 -1.98 -26.38
C VAL A 47 7.92 -2.34 -25.03
N HIS A 48 8.70 -1.43 -24.47
CA HIS A 48 9.33 -1.63 -23.18
C HIS A 48 8.43 -1.15 -22.03
N MET A 49 8.44 -1.91 -20.93
CA MET A 49 7.66 -1.62 -19.72
C MET A 49 8.60 -1.31 -18.57
N HIS A 50 8.61 -0.05 -18.13
CA HIS A 50 9.35 0.43 -16.98
C HIS A 50 8.55 0.19 -15.69
N VAL A 51 9.22 -0.37 -14.68
CA VAL A 51 8.59 -0.70 -13.39
C VAL A 51 9.42 -0.08 -12.27
N GLU A 52 8.87 0.94 -11.63
CA GLU A 52 9.58 1.74 -10.63
C GLU A 52 9.11 1.46 -9.20
N ASN A 53 10.01 1.57 -8.22
CA ASN A 53 9.61 1.54 -6.82
C ASN A 53 9.07 2.90 -6.39
N ASP A 54 7.77 2.95 -6.11
CA ASP A 54 7.11 4.14 -5.56
C ASP A 54 6.36 3.84 -4.25
N TYR A 55 5.87 2.62 -4.09
CA TYR A 55 4.94 2.26 -3.01
C TYR A 55 5.59 2.10 -1.63
N LEU A 56 6.89 1.83 -1.60
CA LEU A 56 7.73 1.71 -0.41
C LEU A 56 8.88 2.73 -0.47
N LEU A 57 9.36 3.18 0.69
CA LEU A 57 10.57 3.98 0.82
C LEU A 57 11.80 3.15 0.51
N VAL A 58 11.85 1.92 1.01
CA VAL A 58 12.94 0.98 0.76
C VAL A 58 12.35 -0.27 0.15
N ALA A 59 12.68 -0.53 -1.12
CA ALA A 59 12.25 -1.75 -1.79
C ALA A 59 12.84 -2.99 -1.08
N PRO A 60 12.12 -4.12 -1.03
CA PRO A 60 12.56 -5.31 -0.31
C PRO A 60 13.90 -5.86 -0.78
N GLU A 61 14.28 -5.64 -2.04
CA GLU A 61 15.55 -6.12 -2.60
C GLU A 61 16.78 -5.35 -2.12
N VAL A 62 16.60 -4.14 -1.59
CA VAL A 62 17.71 -3.27 -1.16
C VAL A 62 18.36 -3.78 0.13
N LEU A 63 17.58 -4.44 0.98
CA LEU A 63 18.03 -4.97 2.25
C LEU A 63 18.07 -6.50 2.19
N LYS A 64 19.01 -7.10 2.93
CA LYS A 64 19.01 -8.54 3.15
C LYS A 64 17.69 -9.00 3.83
N PRO A 65 17.30 -10.28 3.70
CA PRO A 65 16.10 -10.79 4.35
C PRO A 65 16.20 -10.69 5.88
N TYR A 66 15.23 -10.01 6.51
CA TYR A 66 15.09 -9.96 7.96
C TYR A 66 13.82 -10.71 8.39
N GLN A 67 13.89 -11.39 9.54
CA GLN A 67 12.73 -12.03 10.17
C GLN A 67 12.31 -11.36 11.48
N ILE A 68 13.16 -10.46 11.99
CA ILE A 68 12.94 -9.71 13.23
C ILE A 68 12.93 -8.22 12.90
N PHE A 69 11.94 -7.51 13.43
CA PHE A 69 11.74 -6.09 13.12
C PHE A 69 12.88 -5.19 13.59
N SER A 70 13.36 -5.36 14.83
CA SER A 70 14.36 -4.43 15.39
C SER A 70 15.66 -4.31 14.57
N PRO A 71 16.29 -5.41 14.08
CA PRO A 71 17.44 -5.28 13.17
C PRO A 71 17.04 -4.77 11.78
N TYR A 72 15.84 -5.12 11.29
CA TYR A 72 15.32 -4.56 10.04
C TYR A 72 15.18 -3.04 10.12
N SER A 73 14.51 -2.51 11.15
CA SER A 73 14.22 -1.09 11.28
C SER A 73 15.50 -0.27 11.35
N LYS A 74 16.52 -0.76 12.07
CA LYS A 74 17.85 -0.14 12.12
C LYS A 74 18.55 -0.10 10.76
N ALA A 75 18.42 -1.14 9.95
CA ALA A 75 18.99 -1.17 8.60
C ALA A 75 18.19 -0.31 7.62
N TRP A 76 16.86 -0.34 7.75
CA TRP A 76 15.92 0.47 6.97
C TRP A 76 16.15 1.95 7.20
N GLU A 77 16.25 2.42 8.44
CA GLU A 77 16.51 3.82 8.79
C GLU A 77 17.82 4.36 8.17
N LYS A 78 18.85 3.51 7.99
CA LYS A 78 20.11 3.89 7.33
C LYS A 78 19.99 4.10 5.82
N VAL A 79 19.01 3.45 5.20
CA VAL A 79 18.79 3.47 3.75
C VAL A 79 17.70 4.47 3.37
N VAL A 80 16.75 4.73 4.27
CA VAL A 80 15.70 5.70 4.03
C VAL A 80 16.33 7.03 3.68
N ILE A 81 16.09 7.44 2.44
CA ILE A 81 16.58 8.69 1.91
C ILE A 81 15.72 9.78 2.53
N SER A 82 16.31 10.54 3.46
CA SER A 82 15.72 11.77 4.01
C SER A 82 15.75 12.92 3.00
N ASP A 83 16.47 12.74 1.89
CA ASP A 83 16.84 13.83 1.01
C ASP A 83 15.71 14.21 0.05
N THR A 84 15.25 15.45 0.22
CA THR A 84 14.42 16.24 -0.68
C THR A 84 13.27 15.47 -1.35
N TYR A 85 12.23 15.13 -0.59
CA TYR A 85 10.92 14.95 -1.23
C TYR A 85 10.53 16.27 -1.89
N GLN A 86 10.74 16.38 -3.19
CA GLN A 86 10.22 17.46 -4.01
C GLN A 86 8.95 16.94 -4.68
N LEU A 87 7.86 17.69 -4.53
CA LEU A 87 6.69 17.47 -5.36
C LEU A 87 7.11 17.63 -6.83
N PRO A 88 6.71 16.73 -7.73
CA PRO A 88 6.88 16.94 -9.16
C PRO A 88 6.32 18.32 -9.51
N ARG A 89 7.16 19.18 -10.08
CA ARG A 89 6.78 20.55 -10.46
C ARG A 89 5.97 20.59 -11.76
N ASP A 90 6.13 19.56 -12.59
CA ASP A 90 5.56 19.55 -13.92
C ASP A 90 4.16 18.96 -13.91
N LYS A 91 3.19 19.76 -14.35
CA LYS A 91 1.86 19.29 -14.70
C LYS A 91 1.96 18.59 -16.04
N VAL A 92 1.99 17.26 -16.04
CA VAL A 92 1.85 16.49 -17.28
C VAL A 92 0.41 16.60 -17.75
N ALA A 93 0.20 17.02 -18.99
CA ALA A 93 -1.11 16.95 -19.63
C ALA A 93 -1.47 15.47 -19.79
N LEU A 94 -2.45 15.01 -19.01
CA LEU A 94 -2.95 13.65 -19.13
C LEU A 94 -3.89 13.56 -20.33
N LEU A 95 -3.48 12.84 -21.38
CA LEU A 95 -4.31 12.52 -22.52
C LEU A 95 -5.18 11.29 -22.18
N PHE A 96 -6.11 11.46 -21.24
CA PHE A 96 -7.13 10.43 -21.00
C PHE A 96 -8.47 10.93 -21.53
N PRO A 97 -9.27 10.07 -22.20
CA PRO A 97 -10.68 10.37 -22.36
C PRO A 97 -11.29 10.50 -20.97
N SER A 98 -11.92 11.65 -20.70
CA SER A 98 -12.71 11.84 -19.47
C SER A 98 -13.74 10.72 -19.42
N ARG A 99 -13.64 9.86 -18.39
CA ARG A 99 -14.66 8.85 -18.10
C ARG A 99 -15.34 9.24 -16.80
N ASP A 100 -16.65 9.13 -16.80
CA ASP A 100 -17.41 9.14 -15.56
C ASP A 100 -17.08 7.87 -14.77
N ILE A 101 -16.18 8.01 -13.81
CA ILE A 101 -15.79 6.95 -12.88
C ILE A 101 -16.79 6.78 -11.74
N ALA A 102 -17.74 7.72 -11.56
CA ALA A 102 -18.69 7.67 -10.45
C ALA A 102 -19.56 6.41 -10.55
N GLN A 103 -20.05 6.09 -11.76
CA GLN A 103 -20.85 4.89 -12.01
C GLN A 103 -20.12 3.59 -11.66
N LEU A 104 -18.79 3.53 -11.84
CA LEU A 104 -17.99 2.34 -11.51
C LEU A 104 -17.86 2.12 -10.01
N THR A 105 -17.97 3.19 -9.21
CA THR A 105 -17.73 3.14 -7.75
C THR A 105 -19.01 3.18 -6.93
N GLN A 106 -20.13 3.68 -7.49
CA GLN A 106 -21.37 3.89 -6.75
C GLN A 106 -21.89 2.62 -6.09
N LYS A 107 -21.93 1.50 -6.82
CA LYS A 107 -22.34 0.20 -6.28
C LYS A 107 -21.53 -0.23 -5.04
N SER A 108 -20.24 0.09 -5.01
CA SER A 108 -19.37 -0.22 -3.86
C SER A 108 -19.65 0.73 -2.68
N LEU A 109 -19.95 2.00 -2.96
CA LEU A 109 -20.31 2.98 -1.91
C LEU A 109 -21.67 2.66 -1.28
N ASP A 110 -22.62 2.16 -2.06
CA ASP A 110 -23.96 1.79 -1.59
C ASP A 110 -23.95 0.62 -0.59
N GLN A 111 -22.93 -0.24 -0.67
CA GLN A 111 -22.72 -1.35 0.27
C GLN A 111 -22.18 -0.90 1.63
N LEU A 112 -21.63 0.31 1.72
CA LEU A 112 -21.12 0.84 2.99
C LEU A 112 -22.27 1.47 3.79
N PRO A 113 -22.18 1.49 5.13
CA PRO A 113 -23.04 2.35 5.95
C PRO A 113 -22.85 3.84 5.60
N SER A 114 -23.90 4.65 5.76
CA SER A 114 -23.80 6.11 5.58
C SER A 114 -22.82 6.76 6.59
N SER A 115 -22.67 6.14 7.76
CA SER A 115 -21.76 6.55 8.84
C SER A 115 -20.30 6.14 8.63
N HIS A 116 -19.97 5.40 7.57
CA HIS A 116 -18.62 4.89 7.37
C HIS A 116 -17.61 6.04 7.19
N PRO A 117 -16.52 6.11 7.98
CA PRO A 117 -15.64 7.29 8.06
C PRO A 117 -14.92 7.64 6.75
N TYR A 118 -14.75 6.65 5.87
CA TYR A 118 -14.10 6.81 4.57
C TYR A 118 -15.08 6.81 3.39
N ARG A 119 -16.41 6.85 3.65
CA ARG A 119 -17.42 6.95 2.59
C ARG A 119 -17.26 8.26 1.80
N LYS A 120 -16.89 9.33 2.50
CA LYS A 120 -16.52 10.61 1.89
C LYS A 120 -15.00 10.68 1.76
N PHE A 121 -14.54 11.06 0.58
CA PHE A 121 -13.13 11.33 0.38
C PHE A 121 -12.69 12.48 1.29
N GLN A 122 -11.56 12.27 1.96
CA GLN A 122 -10.89 13.30 2.74
C GLN A 122 -9.46 13.41 2.19
N ASP A 123 -9.01 14.63 1.98
CA ASP A 123 -7.67 14.88 1.49
C ASP A 123 -6.64 14.45 2.54
N PRO A 124 -5.82 13.40 2.27
CA PRO A 124 -4.86 12.90 3.23
C PRO A 124 -3.81 13.95 3.62
N LEU A 125 -3.49 14.90 2.74
CA LEU A 125 -2.54 15.97 3.08
C LEU A 125 -3.13 16.94 4.10
N LYS A 126 -4.44 17.21 4.05
CA LYS A 126 -5.12 18.01 5.07
C LYS A 126 -5.18 17.27 6.41
N ILE A 127 -5.37 15.94 6.39
CA ILE A 127 -5.31 15.11 7.59
C ILE A 127 -3.92 15.22 8.23
N LEU A 128 -2.85 15.00 7.47
CA LEU A 128 -1.48 15.06 8.00
C LEU A 128 -1.09 16.45 8.50
N LYS A 129 -1.44 17.52 7.78
CA LYS A 129 -1.16 18.90 8.21
C LYS A 129 -1.80 19.24 9.57
N LYS A 130 -2.94 18.63 9.89
CA LYS A 130 -3.65 18.82 11.17
C LYS A 130 -3.30 17.78 12.22
N PHE A 131 -2.53 16.76 11.86
CA PHE A 131 -2.24 15.65 12.75
C PHE A 131 -1.26 16.07 13.86
N ASP A 132 -1.58 15.71 15.09
CA ASP A 132 -0.76 16.00 16.27
C ASP A 132 0.37 14.97 16.39
N PHE A 133 1.43 15.18 15.62
CA PHE A 133 2.63 14.36 15.70
C PHE A 133 3.34 14.47 17.05
N LYS A 134 3.15 15.54 17.83
CA LYS A 134 3.87 15.71 19.10
C LYS A 134 3.35 14.75 20.17
N ASN A 135 2.02 14.63 20.29
CA ASN A 135 1.41 13.77 21.31
C ASN A 135 1.03 12.37 20.78
N TYR A 136 1.54 11.98 19.61
CA TYR A 136 1.26 10.68 19.02
C TYR A 136 1.66 9.52 19.95
N ASP A 137 2.85 9.61 20.54
CA ASP A 137 3.45 8.54 21.34
C ASP A 137 2.61 8.19 22.57
N GLU A 138 2.02 9.21 23.20
CA GLU A 138 1.15 9.08 24.37
C GLU A 138 -0.25 8.59 23.98
N LYS A 139 -0.84 9.17 22.92
CA LYS A 139 -2.24 8.94 22.56
C LYS A 139 -2.46 7.70 21.70
N ARG A 140 -1.45 7.18 21.00
CA ARG A 140 -1.61 6.06 20.03
C ARG A 140 -2.16 4.77 20.63
N ASN A 141 -1.96 4.56 21.94
CA ASN A 141 -2.45 3.38 22.66
C ASN A 141 -3.85 3.60 23.28
N MET A 142 -4.38 4.83 23.23
CA MET A 142 -5.66 5.20 23.82
C MET A 142 -6.75 5.21 22.73
N LEU A 143 -7.57 4.16 22.68
CA LEU A 143 -8.60 4.00 21.63
C LEU A 143 -9.56 5.20 21.55
N GLY A 144 -9.96 5.78 22.68
CA GLY A 144 -10.87 6.93 22.74
C GLY A 144 -10.24 8.29 22.43
N ALA A 145 -8.91 8.41 22.42
CA ALA A 145 -8.23 9.70 22.30
C ALA A 145 -8.08 10.20 20.86
N GLY A 146 -8.47 9.39 19.86
CA GLY A 146 -8.27 9.72 18.45
C GLY A 146 -6.79 9.89 18.07
N GLY A 147 -5.88 9.26 18.82
CA GLY A 147 -4.42 9.49 18.75
C GLY A 147 -3.71 8.92 17.53
N THR A 148 -4.41 8.54 16.46
CA THR A 148 -3.78 7.97 15.25
C THR A 148 -4.17 8.78 14.02
N SER A 149 -3.33 8.74 12.98
CA SER A 149 -3.52 9.55 11.77
C SER A 149 -4.69 9.09 10.91
N LYS A 150 -5.20 7.86 11.11
CA LYS A 150 -6.26 7.25 10.29
C LYS A 150 -5.93 7.25 8.78
N ILE A 151 -4.63 7.27 8.43
CA ILE A 151 -4.16 7.43 7.05
C ILE A 151 -4.01 6.09 6.29
N SER A 152 -4.18 4.96 6.98
CA SER A 152 -3.86 3.64 6.45
C SER A 152 -4.59 3.28 5.15
N PRO A 153 -5.88 3.65 4.90
CA PRO A 153 -6.53 3.34 3.63
C PRO A 153 -5.92 4.16 2.48
N TYR A 154 -5.67 5.46 2.71
CA TYR A 154 -5.06 6.34 1.71
C TYR A 154 -3.66 5.85 1.32
N LEU A 155 -2.87 5.41 2.30
CA LEU A 155 -1.55 4.84 2.05
C LEU A 155 -1.63 3.45 1.36
N ARG A 156 -2.65 2.63 1.69
CA ARG A 156 -2.85 1.32 1.04
C ARG A 156 -3.12 1.46 -0.45
N PHE A 157 -3.88 2.47 -0.85
CA PHE A 157 -4.26 2.73 -2.24
C PHE A 157 -3.36 3.74 -2.97
N GLY A 158 -2.28 4.21 -2.33
CA GLY A 158 -1.35 5.15 -2.97
C GLY A 158 -1.92 6.55 -3.21
N VAL A 159 -2.99 6.93 -2.51
CA VAL A 159 -3.56 8.30 -2.56
C VAL A 159 -2.63 9.31 -1.90
N ILE A 160 -1.76 8.82 -1.02
CA ILE A 160 -0.62 9.54 -0.47
C ILE A 160 0.61 8.64 -0.50
N SER A 161 1.77 9.20 -0.87
CA SER A 161 3.02 8.44 -0.92
C SER A 161 3.60 8.20 0.49
N SER A 162 4.34 7.11 0.65
CA SER A 162 5.12 6.86 1.88
C SER A 162 6.17 7.93 2.12
N ARG A 163 6.74 8.51 1.04
CA ARG A 163 7.66 9.66 1.08
C ARG A 163 7.03 10.90 1.70
N GLN A 164 5.82 11.28 1.28
CA GLN A 164 5.08 12.38 1.91
C GLN A 164 4.86 12.12 3.39
N LEU A 165 4.40 10.92 3.73
CA LEU A 165 4.11 10.57 5.12
C LEU A 165 5.37 10.62 6.00
N TYR A 166 6.49 10.09 5.50
CA TYR A 166 7.79 10.17 6.17
C TYR A 166 8.26 11.61 6.32
N HIS A 167 8.12 12.44 5.28
CA HIS A 167 8.51 13.85 5.33
C HIS A 167 7.80 14.59 6.47
N PHE A 168 6.48 14.44 6.62
CA PHE A 168 5.74 15.05 7.74
C PHE A 168 6.21 14.54 9.10
N ALA A 169 6.41 13.22 9.25
CA ALA A 169 6.86 12.63 10.52
C ALA A 169 8.29 13.05 10.88
N HIS A 170 9.18 13.12 9.88
CA HIS A 170 10.56 13.57 10.02
C HIS A 170 10.63 15.05 10.38
N GLN A 171 9.88 15.92 9.71
CA GLN A 171 9.78 17.35 10.07
C GLN A 171 9.27 17.57 11.49
N ALA A 172 8.36 16.72 11.95
CA ALA A 172 7.85 16.75 13.32
C ALA A 172 8.78 16.08 14.35
N ASN A 173 9.93 15.55 13.93
CA ASN A 173 10.87 14.77 14.75
C ASN A 173 10.22 13.58 15.49
N ASN A 174 9.16 12.98 14.94
CA ASN A 174 8.49 11.84 15.57
C ASN A 174 9.04 10.49 15.08
N GLN A 175 9.96 9.92 15.85
CA GLN A 175 10.59 8.63 15.54
C GLN A 175 9.65 7.43 15.71
N THR A 176 8.69 7.50 16.62
CA THR A 176 7.71 6.42 16.83
C THR A 176 6.81 6.25 15.60
N PHE A 177 6.38 7.35 15.01
CA PHE A 177 5.59 7.35 13.77
C PHE A 177 6.41 6.83 12.58
N ILE A 178 7.68 7.23 12.46
CA ILE A 178 8.61 6.70 11.45
C ILE A 178 8.77 5.17 11.61
N LYS A 179 8.88 4.68 12.84
CA LYS A 179 8.92 3.23 13.12
C LYS A 179 7.64 2.50 12.73
N GLU A 180 6.47 3.12 12.86
CA GLU A 180 5.23 2.54 12.33
C GLU A 180 5.21 2.47 10.80
N LEU A 181 5.82 3.43 10.12
CA LEU A 181 6.03 3.34 8.68
C LEU A 181 7.00 2.20 8.33
N ALA A 182 8.12 2.07 9.06
CA ALA A 182 9.02 0.93 8.93
C ALA A 182 8.31 -0.41 9.20
N ARG A 183 7.37 -0.46 10.17
CA ARG A 183 6.55 -1.67 10.44
C ARG A 183 5.69 -2.06 9.25
N ARG A 184 5.14 -1.09 8.52
CA ARG A 184 4.43 -1.37 7.27
C ARG A 184 5.36 -2.01 6.25
N GLU A 185 6.54 -1.43 6.03
CA GLU A 185 7.48 -1.93 5.00
C GLU A 185 8.10 -3.27 5.39
N PHE A 186 8.29 -3.52 6.69
CA PHE A 186 8.71 -4.82 7.20
C PHE A 186 7.74 -5.94 6.82
N ARG A 187 6.42 -5.68 6.81
CA ARG A 187 5.44 -6.68 6.36
C ARG A 187 5.61 -7.02 4.87
N TYR A 188 5.92 -6.03 4.04
CA TYR A 188 6.20 -6.26 2.61
C TYR A 188 7.53 -6.97 2.41
N GLN A 189 8.56 -6.63 3.19
CA GLN A 189 9.83 -7.34 3.16
C GLN A 189 9.64 -8.81 3.56
N LEU A 190 8.84 -9.08 4.60
CA LEU A 190 8.55 -10.44 5.03
C LEU A 190 7.79 -11.23 3.96
N SER A 191 6.71 -10.68 3.40
CA SER A 191 5.94 -11.37 2.35
C SER A 191 6.71 -11.55 1.05
N TYR A 192 7.63 -10.64 0.73
CA TYR A 192 8.46 -10.72 -0.47
C TYR A 192 9.51 -11.82 -0.36
N HIS A 193 10.26 -11.86 0.76
CA HIS A 193 11.36 -12.83 0.94
C HIS A 193 10.90 -14.19 1.47
N PHE A 194 9.73 -14.24 2.12
CA PHE A 194 9.14 -15.44 2.72
C PHE A 194 7.65 -15.56 2.32
N PRO A 195 7.35 -15.78 1.02
CA PRO A 195 5.98 -15.77 0.50
C PRO A 195 5.05 -16.81 1.15
N GLU A 196 5.61 -17.85 1.78
CA GLU A 196 4.85 -18.84 2.53
C GLU A 196 4.06 -18.26 3.71
N VAL A 197 4.45 -17.09 4.22
CA VAL A 197 3.72 -16.41 5.30
C VAL A 197 2.28 -16.04 4.92
N LEU A 198 1.98 -15.97 3.62
CA LEU A 198 0.65 -15.64 3.10
C LEU A 198 -0.34 -16.81 3.20
N VAL A 199 0.16 -18.05 3.29
CA VAL A 199 -0.67 -19.26 3.24
C VAL A 199 -0.51 -20.17 4.46
N GLN A 200 0.55 -19.99 5.24
CA GLN A 200 0.79 -20.78 6.44
C GLN A 200 1.47 -19.98 7.54
N SER A 201 1.40 -20.50 8.77
CA SER A 201 2.09 -19.88 9.91
C SER A 201 3.59 -19.82 9.67
N PHE A 202 4.14 -18.61 9.82
CA PHE A 202 5.58 -18.35 9.68
C PHE A 202 6.41 -19.24 10.63
N GLN A 203 6.00 -19.30 11.91
CA GLN A 203 6.63 -20.21 12.88
C GLN A 203 6.18 -21.64 12.62
N ALA A 204 7.11 -22.49 12.16
CA ALA A 204 6.85 -23.90 11.86
C ALA A 204 6.18 -24.64 13.03
N LYS A 205 6.64 -24.41 14.27
CA LYS A 205 6.07 -25.01 15.49
C LYS A 205 4.59 -24.67 15.77
N ARG A 206 4.04 -23.66 15.10
CA ARG A 206 2.62 -23.25 15.23
C ARG A 206 1.75 -23.82 14.11
N ARG A 207 2.33 -24.54 13.15
CA ARG A 207 1.58 -25.22 12.10
C ARG A 207 0.90 -26.45 12.71
N GLY A 208 -0.34 -26.73 12.31
CA GLY A 208 -1.08 -27.89 12.80
C GLY A 208 -1.61 -27.79 14.24
N ILE A 209 -1.63 -26.60 14.86
CA ILE A 209 -2.31 -26.39 16.14
C ILE A 209 -3.80 -26.77 15.95
N PRO A 210 -4.34 -27.72 16.74
CA PRO A 210 -5.76 -28.08 16.69
C PRO A 210 -6.63 -26.84 16.92
N ARG A 211 -7.65 -26.66 16.08
CA ARG A 211 -8.63 -25.58 16.20
C ARG A 211 -9.98 -26.20 16.52
N ASP A 212 -10.69 -25.61 17.46
CA ASP A 212 -12.03 -26.07 17.85
C ASP A 212 -13.04 -25.92 16.70
N ASN A 213 -12.79 -24.99 15.78
CA ASN A 213 -13.61 -24.72 14.59
C ASN A 213 -15.11 -24.53 14.89
N ASP A 214 -15.42 -23.96 16.06
CA ASP A 214 -16.79 -23.65 16.46
C ASP A 214 -17.32 -22.42 15.71
N ASN A 215 -18.20 -22.67 14.74
CA ASN A 215 -18.83 -21.62 13.94
C ASN A 215 -19.68 -20.66 14.78
N LYS A 216 -20.29 -21.11 15.89
CA LYS A 216 -21.09 -20.23 16.75
C LYS A 216 -20.21 -19.24 17.49
N LEU A 217 -19.07 -19.69 18.02
CA LEU A 217 -18.09 -18.79 18.65
C LEU A 217 -17.50 -17.82 17.64
N PHE A 218 -17.23 -18.29 16.42
CA PHE A 218 -16.76 -17.43 15.33
C PHE A 218 -17.79 -16.35 14.95
N GLU A 219 -19.07 -16.72 14.79
CA GLU A 219 -20.15 -15.77 14.51
C GLU A 219 -20.35 -14.75 15.64
N ALA A 220 -20.31 -15.20 16.90
CA ALA A 220 -20.38 -14.31 18.06
C ALA A 220 -19.24 -13.28 18.06
N PHE A 221 -18.01 -13.71 17.74
CA PHE A 221 -16.86 -12.83 17.57
C PHE A 221 -17.06 -11.82 16.42
N CYS A 222 -17.49 -12.27 15.25
CA CYS A 222 -17.76 -11.38 14.11
C CYS A 222 -18.82 -10.31 14.41
N GLN A 223 -19.79 -10.63 15.26
CA GLN A 223 -20.87 -9.70 15.65
C GLN A 223 -20.55 -8.85 16.88
N GLY A 224 -19.37 -9.04 17.51
CA GLY A 224 -19.01 -8.35 18.75
C GLY A 224 -19.89 -8.73 19.95
N LYS A 225 -20.33 -10.00 20.02
CA LYS A 225 -21.18 -10.57 21.07
C LYS A 225 -20.46 -11.64 21.92
N THR A 226 -19.14 -11.51 22.05
CA THR A 226 -18.28 -12.40 22.86
C THR A 226 -18.27 -12.03 24.32
#